data_AF-A0A482ZU91-F1
#
_entry.id   AF-A0A482ZU91-F1
#
_cell.length_a   1.000
_cell.length_b   1.000
_cell.length_c   1.000
_cell.angle_alpha   90.00
_cell.angle_beta   90.00
_cell.angle_gamma   90.00
#
_symmetry.space_group_name_H-M   'P 1'
#
loop_
_entity.id
_entity.type
_entity.pdbx_description
1 polymer ?
#
loop_
_entity_poly.entity_id
_entity_poly.type
_entity_poly.pdbx_seq_one_letter_code
_entity_poly.pdbx_strand_id
1 'polypeptide(L)'
;MVHFRNRIGIEGFNLIFKMSVALHGKTAQESTVLIDTTVQEKNITYPTDAKLAIKIINRLNKLAKHHAVKQRRTYIKEVKNCRLAIRHFRHVKKRTKAKKALTRLRTIANKLIRELQRKLPTHLVFETYQKDFLFYQRVLAQQPKDKNKIYSLHEPNVYVIAKG
;
A
#
# COMPACT_ATOMS: atom_id res chain seq x y z
N MET A 1 4.68 20.64 -4.89
CA MET A 1 5.98 20.02 -4.52
C MET A 1 6.26 18.63 -5.12
N VAL A 2 5.28 17.86 -5.62
CA VAL A 2 5.52 16.50 -6.15
C VAL A 2 6.38 16.48 -7.44
N HIS A 3 6.16 17.43 -8.35
CA HIS A 3 6.93 17.53 -9.59
C HIS A 3 8.40 17.90 -9.37
N PHE A 4 8.68 18.76 -8.39
CA PHE A 4 10.05 19.13 -8.01
C PHE A 4 10.85 17.93 -7.50
N ARG A 5 10.26 17.14 -6.57
CA ARG A 5 10.85 15.90 -6.05
C ARG A 5 11.16 14.88 -7.15
N ASN A 6 10.24 14.69 -8.09
CA ASN A 6 10.47 13.76 -9.20
C ASN A 6 11.57 14.24 -10.15
N ARG A 7 11.80 15.55 -10.26
CA ARG A 7 12.81 16.16 -11.14
C ARG A 7 14.22 16.08 -10.55
N ILE A 8 14.37 16.30 -9.25
CA ILE A 8 15.68 16.26 -8.55
C ILE A 8 16.12 14.83 -8.17
N GLY A 9 15.17 13.89 -8.11
CA GLY A 9 15.45 12.51 -7.74
C GLY A 9 15.92 12.35 -6.28
N ILE A 10 16.40 11.14 -5.97
CA ILE A 10 16.90 10.81 -4.62
C ILE A 10 18.20 11.58 -4.34
N GLU A 11 19.09 11.65 -5.34
CA GLU A 11 20.40 12.30 -5.22
C GLU A 11 20.28 13.81 -4.96
N GLY A 12 19.45 14.51 -5.73
CA GLY A 12 19.24 15.94 -5.53
C GLY A 12 18.55 16.25 -4.21
N PHE A 13 17.64 15.39 -3.76
CA PHE A 13 17.04 15.53 -2.43
C PHE A 13 18.07 15.36 -1.31
N ASN A 14 18.94 14.35 -1.41
CA ASN A 14 20.01 14.12 -0.44
C ASN A 14 21.00 15.28 -0.39
N LEU A 15 21.28 15.93 -1.54
CA LEU A 15 22.16 17.10 -1.60
C LEU A 15 21.55 18.31 -0.87
N ILE A 16 20.26 18.59 -1.10
CA ILE A 16 19.53 19.65 -0.41
C ILE A 16 19.49 19.36 1.10
N PHE A 17 19.23 18.11 1.48
CA PHE A 17 19.23 17.69 2.88
C PHE A 17 20.61 17.89 3.52
N LYS A 18 21.69 17.48 2.84
CA LYS A 18 23.07 17.68 3.31
C LYS A 18 23.41 19.16 3.52
N MET A 19 22.98 20.02 2.60
CA MET A 19 23.14 21.48 2.74
C MET A 19 22.37 22.03 3.94
N SER A 20 21.13 21.56 4.15
CA SER A 20 20.34 21.94 5.33
C SER A 20 21.00 21.50 6.64
N VAL A 21 21.59 20.31 6.69
CA VAL A 21 22.31 19.82 7.88
C VAL A 21 23.59 20.64 8.11
N ALA A 22 24.32 20.97 7.03
CA ALA A 22 25.53 21.78 7.12
C ALA A 22 25.27 23.19 7.67
N LEU A 23 24.10 23.79 7.38
CA LEU A 23 23.69 25.08 7.94
C LEU A 23 23.58 25.07 9.47
N HIS A 24 23.34 23.91 10.08
CA HIS A 24 23.23 23.76 11.53
C HIS A 24 24.57 23.45 12.24
N GLY A 25 25.69 23.36 11.51
CA GLY A 25 27.03 23.31 12.09
C GLY A 25 27.24 22.26 13.19
N LYS A 26 27.75 22.68 14.35
CA LYS A 26 28.02 21.80 15.52
C LYS A 26 26.75 21.27 16.19
N THR A 27 25.64 22.01 16.10
CA THR A 27 24.32 21.64 16.65
C THR A 27 23.69 20.45 15.91
N ALA A 28 24.19 20.11 14.72
CA ALA A 28 23.77 18.91 13.98
C ALA A 28 24.36 17.59 14.53
N GLN A 29 25.33 17.64 15.45
CA GLN A 29 26.03 16.47 16.01
C GLN A 29 25.47 16.02 17.38
N GLU A 30 24.40 16.66 17.87
CA GLU A 30 23.76 16.26 19.12
C GLU A 30 23.22 14.81 19.04
N SER A 31 23.34 14.06 20.14
CA SER A 31 22.86 12.68 20.23
C SER A 31 21.34 12.56 20.09
N THR A 32 20.63 13.66 20.32
CA THR A 32 19.17 13.73 20.38
C THR A 32 18.66 14.60 19.25
N VAL A 33 18.19 13.98 18.17
CA VAL A 33 17.61 14.72 17.04
C VAL A 33 16.16 15.04 17.36
N LEU A 34 15.89 16.28 17.80
CA LEU A 34 14.52 16.78 17.95
C LEU A 34 13.99 17.19 16.57
N ILE A 35 13.54 16.20 15.79
CA ILE A 35 12.96 16.48 14.47
C ILE A 35 11.57 17.06 14.69
N ASP A 36 11.45 18.39 14.71
CA ASP A 36 10.16 19.07 14.60
C ASP A 36 9.69 18.94 13.15
N THR A 37 9.30 17.71 12.76
CA THR A 37 8.70 17.49 11.46
C THR A 37 7.35 18.18 11.48
N THR A 38 7.25 19.33 10.81
CA THR A 38 5.98 19.69 10.18
C THR A 38 5.50 18.43 9.47
N VAL A 39 4.33 17.92 9.87
CA VAL A 39 3.83 16.61 9.43
C VAL A 39 3.59 16.71 7.92
N GLN A 40 4.59 16.34 7.13
CA GLN A 40 4.42 16.21 5.69
C GLN A 40 3.50 15.02 5.46
N GLU A 41 2.46 15.23 4.64
CA GLU A 41 1.56 14.17 4.25
C GLU A 41 2.34 13.03 3.58
N LYS A 42 2.39 11.89 4.25
CA LYS A 42 2.97 10.66 3.69
C LYS A 42 1.96 10.02 2.74
N ASN A 43 2.41 9.27 1.72
CA ASN A 43 1.52 8.50 0.83
C ASN A 43 0.98 7.24 1.51
N ILE A 44 0.31 7.45 2.63
CA ILE A 44 -0.38 6.44 3.40
C ILE A 44 -1.87 6.44 3.06
N THR A 45 -2.57 5.41 3.47
CA THR A 45 -3.98 5.20 3.16
C THR A 45 -4.66 4.66 4.40
N TYR A 46 -5.94 5.01 4.61
CA TYR A 46 -6.70 4.39 5.70
C TYR A 46 -6.68 2.86 5.51
N PRO A 47 -6.39 2.08 6.56
CA PRO A 47 -5.95 0.69 6.45
C PRO A 47 -7.05 -0.28 5.99
N THR A 48 -8.32 0.12 6.12
CA THR A 48 -9.47 -0.63 5.60
C THR A 48 -9.98 -0.07 4.27
N ASP A 49 -9.23 0.81 3.62
CA ASP A 49 -9.62 1.40 2.34
C ASP A 49 -9.37 0.43 1.17
N ALA A 50 -10.17 0.59 0.12
CA ALA A 50 -10.12 -0.18 -1.11
C ALA A 50 -8.79 -0.04 -1.86
N LYS A 51 -8.08 1.09 -1.68
CA LYS A 51 -6.83 1.39 -2.37
C LYS A 51 -5.74 0.34 -2.09
N LEU A 52 -5.64 -0.19 -0.87
CA LEU A 52 -4.68 -1.26 -0.56
C LEU A 52 -5.03 -2.55 -1.30
N ALA A 53 -6.30 -2.97 -1.26
CA ALA A 53 -6.76 -4.17 -1.97
C ALA A 53 -6.55 -4.08 -3.50
N ILE A 54 -6.84 -2.91 -4.11
CA ILE A 54 -6.60 -2.68 -5.54
C ILE A 54 -5.10 -2.76 -5.86
N LYS A 55 -4.25 -2.18 -5.02
CA LYS A 55 -2.80 -2.22 -5.21
C LYS A 55 -2.26 -3.65 -5.11
N ILE A 56 -2.76 -4.46 -4.16
CA ILE A 56 -2.45 -5.89 -4.05
C ILE A 56 -2.84 -6.61 -5.35
N ILE A 57 -4.07 -6.45 -5.83
CA ILE A 57 -4.54 -7.08 -7.08
C ILE A 57 -3.63 -6.73 -8.26
N ASN A 58 -3.24 -5.46 -8.38
CA ASN A 58 -2.34 -5.01 -9.44
C ASN A 58 -0.95 -5.65 -9.34
N ARG A 59 -0.39 -5.78 -8.12
CA ARG A 59 0.88 -6.47 -7.90
C ARG A 59 0.79 -7.95 -8.27
N LEU A 60 -0.29 -8.63 -7.88
CA LEU A 60 -0.54 -10.04 -8.22
C LEU A 60 -0.67 -10.25 -9.73
N ASN A 61 -1.37 -9.35 -10.44
CA ASN A 61 -1.48 -9.42 -11.89
C ASN A 61 -0.15 -9.15 -12.59
N LYS A 62 0.70 -8.26 -12.06
CA LYS A 62 2.07 -8.07 -12.57
C LYS A 62 2.92 -9.31 -12.35
N LEU A 63 2.83 -9.91 -11.16
CA LEU A 63 3.54 -11.14 -10.83
C LEU A 63 3.13 -12.29 -11.75
N ALA A 64 1.83 -12.44 -12.01
CA ALA A 64 1.31 -13.45 -12.94
C ALA A 64 1.89 -13.28 -14.35
N LYS A 65 1.97 -12.04 -14.85
CA LYS A 65 2.56 -11.74 -16.15
C LYS A 65 4.05 -12.03 -16.20
N HIS A 66 4.79 -11.67 -15.14
CA HIS A 66 6.23 -11.90 -15.04
C HIS A 66 6.58 -13.38 -15.15
N HIS A 67 5.81 -14.24 -14.47
CA HIS A 67 6.01 -15.69 -14.50
C HIS A 67 5.20 -16.40 -15.60
N ALA A 68 4.67 -15.66 -16.58
CA ALA A 68 3.85 -16.19 -17.68
C ALA A 68 2.69 -17.11 -17.23
N VAL A 69 2.15 -16.90 -16.03
CA VAL A 69 1.07 -17.72 -15.47
C VAL A 69 -0.25 -17.35 -16.13
N LYS A 70 -0.85 -18.29 -16.87
CA LYS A 70 -2.18 -18.12 -17.45
C LYS A 70 -3.24 -18.09 -16.35
N GLN A 71 -3.68 -16.90 -15.95
CA GLN A 71 -4.76 -16.72 -14.96
C GLN A 71 -6.12 -17.12 -15.54
N ARG A 72 -6.99 -17.74 -14.72
CA ARG A 72 -8.38 -18.08 -15.11
C ARG A 72 -9.19 -16.83 -15.45
N ARG A 73 -8.95 -15.74 -14.71
CA ARG A 73 -9.57 -14.43 -14.95
C ARG A 73 -8.71 -13.34 -14.31
N THR A 74 -8.49 -12.24 -15.03
CA THR A 74 -7.65 -11.11 -14.57
C THR A 74 -8.42 -10.08 -13.72
N TYR A 75 -9.76 -10.13 -13.74
CA TYR A 75 -10.68 -9.26 -12.99
C TYR A 75 -10.56 -7.75 -13.26
N ILE A 76 -9.81 -7.32 -14.28
CA ILE A 76 -9.47 -5.89 -14.52
C ILE A 76 -10.73 -5.00 -14.62
N LYS A 77 -11.70 -5.38 -15.47
CA LYS A 77 -12.96 -4.63 -15.64
C LYS A 77 -13.78 -4.57 -14.34
N GLU A 78 -13.80 -5.68 -13.60
CA GLU A 78 -14.56 -5.79 -12.35
C GLU A 78 -13.95 -4.94 -11.24
N VAL A 79 -12.62 -4.94 -11.11
CA VAL A 79 -11.89 -4.07 -10.18
C VAL A 79 -12.14 -2.60 -10.49
N LYS A 80 -12.16 -2.21 -11.77
CA LYS A 80 -12.52 -0.84 -12.19
C LYS A 80 -13.94 -0.47 -11.75
N ASN A 81 -14.91 -1.36 -11.95
CA ASN A 81 -16.30 -1.13 -11.54
C ASN A 81 -16.45 -1.04 -10.02
N CYS A 82 -15.78 -1.92 -9.27
CA CYS A 82 -15.75 -1.86 -7.81
C CYS A 82 -15.15 -0.54 -7.31
N ARG A 83 -14.04 -0.08 -7.92
CA ARG A 83 -13.43 1.22 -7.60
C ARG A 83 -14.43 2.38 -7.80
N LEU A 84 -15.15 2.39 -8.92
CA LEU A 84 -16.18 3.41 -9.19
C LEU A 84 -17.35 3.35 -8.20
N ALA A 85 -17.76 2.15 -7.78
CA ALA A 85 -18.83 1.97 -6.81
C ALA A 85 -18.47 2.50 -5.41
N ILE A 86 -17.18 2.51 -5.06
CA ILE A 86 -16.69 2.91 -3.73
C ILE A 86 -16.58 4.43 -3.57
N ARG A 87 -16.50 5.20 -4.67
CA ARG A 87 -16.27 6.66 -4.62
C ARG A 87 -17.23 7.43 -3.71
N HIS A 88 -18.47 6.97 -3.60
CA HIS A 88 -19.54 7.63 -2.83
C HIS A 88 -19.81 6.93 -1.49
N PHE A 89 -18.79 6.34 -0.84
CA PHE A 89 -18.98 5.54 0.38
C PHE A 89 -19.58 6.32 1.56
N ARG A 90 -19.40 7.65 1.60
CA ARG A 90 -19.95 8.54 2.64
C ARG A 90 -21.46 8.75 2.48
N HIS A 91 -22.02 8.56 1.28
CA HIS A 91 -23.44 8.76 1.02
C HIS A 91 -24.27 7.60 1.59
N VAL A 92 -25.22 7.90 2.46
CA VAL A 92 -26.02 6.90 3.23
C VAL A 92 -26.61 5.81 2.32
N LYS A 93 -27.36 6.19 1.28
CA LYS A 93 -27.98 5.24 0.32
C LYS A 93 -26.96 4.42 -0.51
N LYS A 94 -25.73 4.90 -0.69
CA LYS A 94 -24.69 4.23 -1.51
C LYS A 94 -23.69 3.44 -0.66
N ARG A 95 -23.73 3.60 0.66
CA ARG A 95 -22.81 2.97 1.62
C ARG A 95 -22.85 1.45 1.55
N THR A 96 -24.02 0.84 1.42
CA THR A 96 -24.19 -0.61 1.30
C THR A 96 -23.53 -1.14 0.01
N LYS A 97 -23.73 -0.46 -1.11
CA LYS A 97 -23.08 -0.77 -2.40
C LYS A 97 -21.56 -0.66 -2.31
N ALA A 98 -21.04 0.38 -1.68
CA ALA A 98 -19.60 0.56 -1.47
C ALA A 98 -19.01 -0.55 -0.58
N LYS A 99 -19.69 -0.93 0.52
CA LYS A 99 -19.29 -2.05 1.39
C LYS A 99 -19.21 -3.36 0.61
N LYS A 100 -20.25 -3.69 -0.19
CA LYS A 100 -20.26 -4.90 -1.05
C LYS A 100 -19.10 -4.89 -2.05
N ALA A 101 -18.82 -3.75 -2.68
CA ALA A 101 -17.71 -3.60 -3.60
C ALA A 101 -16.34 -3.79 -2.92
N LEU A 102 -16.17 -3.27 -1.70
CA LEU A 102 -14.94 -3.49 -0.91
C LEU A 102 -14.75 -4.96 -0.55
N THR A 103 -15.79 -5.64 -0.06
CA THR A 103 -15.76 -7.08 0.20
C THR A 103 -15.41 -7.85 -1.06
N ARG A 104 -15.99 -7.46 -2.20
CA ARG A 104 -15.70 -8.09 -3.49
C ARG A 104 -14.23 -7.94 -3.91
N LEU A 105 -13.64 -6.76 -3.73
CA LEU A 105 -12.21 -6.55 -3.97
C LEU A 105 -11.34 -7.48 -3.11
N ARG A 106 -11.67 -7.63 -1.82
CA ARG A 106 -10.97 -8.57 -0.93
C ARG A 106 -11.10 -10.02 -1.40
N THR A 107 -12.29 -10.43 -1.84
CA THR A 107 -12.51 -11.77 -2.39
C THR A 107 -11.67 -12.01 -3.65
N ILE A 108 -11.64 -11.04 -4.58
CA ILE A 108 -10.83 -11.14 -5.80
C ILE A 108 -9.35 -11.26 -5.46
N ALA A 109 -8.84 -10.40 -4.57
CA ALA A 109 -7.45 -10.44 -4.14
C ALA A 109 -7.07 -11.81 -3.54
N ASN A 110 -7.87 -12.32 -2.59
CA ASN A 110 -7.63 -13.64 -1.98
C ASN A 110 -7.74 -14.79 -2.99
N LYS A 111 -8.58 -14.66 -4.01
CA LYS A 111 -8.68 -15.66 -5.07
C LYS A 111 -7.43 -15.67 -5.94
N LEU A 112 -6.91 -14.49 -6.29
CA LEU A 112 -5.68 -14.35 -7.06
C LEU A 112 -4.45 -14.86 -6.30
N ILE A 113 -4.36 -14.60 -4.98
CA ILE A 113 -3.30 -15.16 -4.12
C ILE A 113 -3.35 -16.69 -4.18
N ARG A 114 -4.51 -17.29 -3.93
CA ARG A 114 -4.68 -18.76 -3.97
C ARG A 114 -4.46 -19.37 -5.35
N GLU A 115 -4.76 -18.64 -6.42
CA GLU A 115 -4.47 -19.10 -7.78
C GLU A 115 -2.97 -19.09 -8.06
N LEU A 116 -2.26 -18.03 -7.68
CA LEU A 116 -0.82 -17.93 -7.87
C LEU A 116 -0.05 -18.93 -7.02
N GLN A 117 -0.42 -19.10 -5.75
CA GLN A 117 0.19 -20.12 -4.87
C GLN A 117 0.06 -21.55 -5.41
N ARG A 118 -0.98 -21.85 -6.20
CA ARG A 118 -1.19 -23.17 -6.81
C ARG A 118 -0.51 -23.34 -8.16
N LYS A 119 -0.31 -22.26 -8.91
CA LYS A 119 0.23 -22.30 -10.28
C LYS A 119 1.74 -22.02 -10.35
N LEU A 120 2.28 -21.31 -9.37
CA LEU A 120 3.71 -21.07 -9.29
C LEU A 120 4.42 -22.31 -8.74
N PRO A 121 5.66 -22.58 -9.20
CA PRO A 121 6.52 -23.60 -8.61
C PRO A 121 6.67 -23.42 -7.09
N THR A 122 6.62 -24.52 -6.35
CA THR A 122 6.64 -24.54 -4.88
C THR A 122 7.85 -23.79 -4.31
N HIS A 123 9.05 -23.99 -4.88
CA HIS A 123 10.27 -23.30 -4.43
C HIS A 123 10.14 -21.78 -4.50
N LEU A 124 9.66 -21.21 -5.61
CA LEU A 124 9.45 -19.75 -5.74
C LEU A 124 8.43 -19.21 -4.74
N VAL A 125 7.38 -19.99 -4.46
CA VAL A 125 6.34 -19.59 -3.50
C VAL A 125 6.91 -19.52 -2.08
N PHE A 126 7.70 -20.51 -1.67
CA PHE A 126 8.26 -20.57 -0.32
C PHE A 126 9.45 -19.64 -0.12
N GLU A 127 10.41 -19.63 -1.04
CA GLU A 127 11.67 -18.88 -0.86
C GLU A 127 11.51 -17.39 -1.14
N THR A 128 10.77 -17.04 -2.20
CA THR A 128 10.72 -15.66 -2.71
C THR A 128 9.46 -14.92 -2.26
N TYR A 129 8.28 -15.54 -2.46
CA TYR A 129 7.00 -14.82 -2.35
C TYR A 129 6.22 -15.07 -1.07
N GLN A 130 6.68 -15.96 -0.19
CA GLN A 130 5.94 -16.35 1.01
C GLN A 130 5.67 -15.14 1.92
N LYS A 131 6.69 -14.32 2.16
CA LYS A 131 6.60 -13.10 2.97
C LYS A 131 5.59 -12.12 2.37
N ASP A 132 5.63 -11.93 1.06
CA ASP A 132 4.70 -11.07 0.33
C ASP A 132 3.26 -11.56 0.41
N PHE A 133 3.01 -12.85 0.17
CA PHE A 133 1.67 -13.41 0.24
C PHE A 133 1.09 -13.33 1.65
N LEU A 134 1.88 -13.65 2.68
CA LEU A 134 1.47 -13.52 4.08
C LEU A 134 1.16 -12.05 4.43
N PHE A 135 2.01 -11.13 3.97
CA PHE A 135 1.79 -9.69 4.15
C PHE A 135 0.49 -9.23 3.48
N TYR A 136 0.22 -9.63 2.24
CA TYR A 136 -1.02 -9.30 1.55
C TYR A 136 -2.25 -9.89 2.25
N GLN A 137 -2.17 -11.14 2.73
CA GLN A 137 -3.25 -11.76 3.50
C GLN A 137 -3.53 -10.98 4.79
N ARG A 138 -2.50 -10.61 5.54
CA ARG A 138 -2.63 -9.78 6.75
C ARG A 138 -3.30 -8.44 6.44
N VAL A 139 -2.90 -7.76 5.37
CA VAL A 139 -3.52 -6.48 4.95
C VAL A 139 -4.99 -6.66 4.56
N LEU A 140 -5.33 -7.74 3.87
CA LEU A 140 -6.71 -8.01 3.43
C LEU A 140 -7.64 -8.40 4.59
N ALA A 141 -7.10 -9.01 5.64
CA ALA A 141 -7.83 -9.46 6.82
C ALA A 141 -8.19 -8.31 7.80
N GLN A 142 -7.52 -7.16 7.71
CA GLN A 142 -7.68 -6.05 8.65
C GLN A 142 -9.13 -5.58 8.80
N GLN A 143 -9.56 -5.44 10.04
CA GLN A 143 -10.84 -4.91 10.47
C GLN A 143 -10.73 -3.50 11.05
N PRO A 144 -11.84 -2.74 11.09
CA PRO A 144 -11.83 -1.38 11.62
C PRO A 144 -11.41 -1.25 13.09
N LYS A 145 -11.52 -2.31 13.89
CA LYS A 145 -11.18 -2.29 15.33
C LYS A 145 -9.79 -2.83 15.65
N ASP A 146 -9.04 -3.28 14.65
CA ASP A 146 -7.73 -3.90 14.88
C ASP A 146 -6.68 -2.89 15.36
N LYS A 147 -5.70 -3.37 16.12
CA LYS A 147 -4.50 -2.61 16.50
C LYS A 147 -3.40 -2.84 15.46
N ASN A 148 -2.39 -1.96 15.41
CA ASN A 148 -1.21 -2.10 14.54
C ASN A 148 -1.55 -2.31 13.06
N LYS A 149 -2.45 -1.47 12.55
CA LYS A 149 -2.90 -1.53 11.17
C LYS A 149 -1.82 -1.07 10.20
N ILE A 150 -1.80 -1.68 9.04
CA ILE A 150 -0.91 -1.40 7.92
C ILE A 150 -1.57 -0.34 7.04
N TYR A 151 -0.98 0.85 7.02
CA TYR A 151 -1.43 2.00 6.25
C TYR A 151 -0.82 2.07 4.85
N SER A 152 0.23 1.27 4.60
CA SER A 152 1.01 1.31 3.37
C SER A 152 1.63 -0.04 3.02
N LEU A 153 1.57 -0.43 1.74
CA LEU A 153 2.24 -1.64 1.23
C LEU A 153 3.75 -1.46 0.94
N HIS A 154 4.26 -0.23 1.00
CA HIS A 154 5.68 0.06 0.78
C HIS A 154 6.41 0.41 2.07
N GLU A 155 5.67 0.78 3.11
CA GLU A 155 6.21 1.11 4.42
C GLU A 155 5.27 0.57 5.50
N PRO A 156 5.44 -0.70 5.90
CA PRO A 156 4.54 -1.34 6.86
C PRO A 156 4.63 -0.74 8.28
N ASN A 157 5.75 -0.09 8.61
CA ASN A 157 6.04 0.46 9.94
C ASN A 157 5.43 1.85 10.19
N VAL A 158 4.68 2.41 9.24
CA VAL A 158 4.06 3.73 9.44
C VAL A 158 2.95 3.62 10.48
N TYR A 159 3.08 4.41 11.54
CA TYR A 159 2.05 4.59 12.55
C TYR A 159 1.31 5.92 12.33
N VAL A 160 0.01 5.95 12.61
CA VAL A 160 -0.82 7.15 12.49
C VAL A 160 -1.18 7.63 13.89
N ILE A 161 -0.76 8.85 14.20
CA ILE A 161 -1.14 9.58 15.40
C ILE A 161 -2.37 10.44 15.03
N ALA A 162 -3.51 10.17 15.66
CA ALA A 162 -4.64 11.09 15.57
C ALA A 162 -4.32 12.31 16.45
N LYS A 163 -4.10 13.47 15.83
CA LYS A 163 -4.26 14.74 16.55
C LYS A 163 -5.76 15.01 16.63
N GLY A 164 -6.24 15.25 17.85
CA GLY A 164 -7.67 15.45 18.18
C GLY A 164 -8.31 16.56 17.38
#